data_AF-A0A3N5TNG3-F1
#
_entry.id   AF-A0A3N5TNG3-F1
#
_cell.length_a   1.000
_cell.length_b   1.000
_cell.length_c   1.000
_cell.angle_alpha   90.00
_cell.angle_beta   90.00
_cell.angle_gamma   90.00
#
_symmetry.space_group_name_H-M   'P 1'
#
loop_
_entity.id
_entity.type
_entity.pdbx_description
1 polymer ?
#
loop_
_entity_poly.entity_id
_entity_poly.type
_entity_poly.pdbx_seq_one_letter_code
_entity_poly.pdbx_strand_id
1 'polypeptide(L)'
;DSVNEFLSRDVLDLYVDPAQRKEVSAELVEKGFISGKEVRLKRKDGTPIWGSITARAIRDREGKEMYFDGNVTDITNRKRMEAEILALSITDQLTGLYNRRGFLFHAEQQLKLSERNKRKLLLFFADLDLLKWINDSLGHKEGDKALIESANILKETFRTSDIIARLGGDEFAILAIDIDGVNPEIFTARLQKLIDIWNNQENRKYKLSISIGCAYYDPGKPSSIDDLIARADKLMYEQKQNRKSLPG
;
A
#
# COMPACT_ATOMS: atom_id res chain seq x y z
N ASP A 1 -11.44 21.25 30.91
CA ASP A 1 -12.69 21.94 31.30
C ASP A 1 -13.83 20.97 31.50
N SER A 2 -14.64 21.27 32.50
CA SER A 2 -15.28 20.33 33.43
C SER A 2 -16.35 19.40 32.85
N VAL A 3 -16.53 18.23 33.48
CA VAL A 3 -17.57 17.20 33.23
C VAL A 3 -18.99 17.79 33.14
N ASN A 4 -19.25 18.92 33.79
CA ASN A 4 -20.54 19.63 33.75
C ASN A 4 -20.80 20.38 32.43
N GLU A 5 -19.76 20.75 31.67
CA GLU A 5 -19.95 21.41 30.37
C GLU A 5 -20.39 20.41 29.29
N PHE A 6 -20.05 19.12 29.44
CA PHE A 6 -20.42 18.04 28.51
C PHE A 6 -21.91 17.69 28.57
N LEU A 7 -22.59 18.02 29.68
CA LEU A 7 -24.02 17.73 29.90
C LEU A 7 -24.97 18.79 29.31
N SER A 8 -24.46 19.91 28.79
CA SER A 8 -25.27 21.05 28.32
C SER A 8 -25.42 21.16 26.80
N ARG A 9 -24.78 20.27 26.03
CA ARG A 9 -24.99 20.13 24.58
C ARG A 9 -25.58 18.77 24.28
N ASP A 10 -26.50 18.74 23.33
CA ASP A 10 -27.00 17.48 22.82
C ASP A 10 -25.81 16.74 22.17
N VAL A 11 -25.51 15.53 22.65
CA VAL A 11 -24.41 14.67 22.16
C VAL A 11 -24.49 14.49 20.63
N LEU A 12 -25.66 14.76 20.05
CA LEU A 12 -25.99 14.75 18.64
C LEU A 12 -25.15 15.72 17.78
N ASP A 13 -24.71 16.85 18.33
CA ASP A 13 -23.97 17.87 17.58
C ASP A 13 -22.46 17.58 17.48
N LEU A 14 -21.99 16.46 18.04
CA LEU A 14 -20.57 16.12 18.07
C LEU A 14 -20.08 15.43 16.79
N TYR A 15 -20.95 14.89 15.95
CA TYR A 15 -20.54 14.18 14.72
C TYR A 15 -20.24 15.15 13.57
N VAL A 16 -19.15 14.88 12.85
CA VAL A 16 -18.84 15.59 11.59
C VAL A 16 -19.75 15.09 10.48
N ASP A 17 -19.96 13.77 10.44
CA ASP A 17 -20.85 13.11 9.48
C ASP A 17 -22.12 12.59 10.19
N PRO A 18 -23.31 13.12 9.85
CA PRO A 18 -24.58 12.63 10.38
C PRO A 18 -24.88 11.15 10.08
N ALA A 19 -24.28 10.56 9.04
CA ALA A 19 -24.45 9.14 8.72
C ALA A 19 -23.78 8.25 9.76
N GLN A 20 -22.55 8.59 10.19
CA GLN A 20 -21.83 7.86 11.24
C GLN A 20 -22.62 7.82 12.56
N ARG A 21 -23.37 8.88 12.87
CA ARG A 21 -24.26 8.88 14.03
C ARG A 21 -25.33 7.79 13.90
N LYS A 22 -26.02 7.71 12.76
CA LYS A 22 -27.10 6.73 12.55
C LYS A 22 -26.58 5.31 12.72
N GLU A 23 -25.39 5.03 12.19
CA GLU A 23 -24.74 3.73 12.35
C GLU A 23 -24.43 3.41 13.81
N VAL A 24 -23.82 4.34 14.54
CA VAL A 24 -23.47 4.15 15.96
C VAL A 24 -24.73 3.96 16.81
N SER A 25 -25.79 4.74 16.56
CA SER A 25 -27.07 4.58 17.27
C SER A 25 -27.75 3.25 16.96
N ALA A 26 -27.81 2.85 15.68
CA ALA A 26 -28.39 1.56 15.29
C ALA A 26 -27.64 0.39 15.92
N GLU A 27 -26.30 0.44 15.93
CA GLU A 27 -25.46 -0.59 16.53
C GLU A 27 -25.65 -0.69 18.06
N LEU A 28 -25.81 0.45 18.75
CA LEU A 28 -26.12 0.49 20.18
C LEU A 28 -27.51 -0.07 20.51
N VAL A 29 -28.52 0.22 19.69
CA VAL A 29 -29.88 -0.30 19.83
C VAL A 29 -29.89 -1.82 19.61
N GLU A 30 -29.22 -2.27 18.56
CA GLU A 30 -29.17 -3.68 18.17
C GLU A 30 -28.36 -4.53 19.16
N LYS A 31 -27.15 -4.09 19.50
CA LYS A 31 -26.19 -4.89 20.29
C LYS A 31 -26.21 -4.58 21.78
N GLY A 32 -26.81 -3.47 22.19
CA GLY A 32 -26.82 -2.98 23.58
C GLY A 32 -25.49 -2.41 24.07
N PHE A 33 -24.39 -2.59 23.33
CA PHE A 33 -23.09 -2.02 23.65
C PHE A 33 -22.23 -1.81 22.40
N ILE A 34 -21.34 -0.82 22.46
CA ILE A 34 -20.23 -0.61 21.54
C ILE A 34 -18.96 -0.34 22.36
N SER A 35 -17.82 -0.79 21.86
CA SER A 35 -16.54 -0.57 22.50
C SER A 35 -15.51 -0.13 21.48
N GLY A 36 -14.86 1.00 21.75
CA GLY A 36 -13.73 1.49 20.96
C GLY A 36 -14.07 1.93 19.53
N LYS A 37 -15.34 2.18 19.20
CA LYS A 37 -15.76 2.54 17.84
C LYS A 37 -15.17 3.90 17.45
N GLU A 38 -14.34 3.93 16.41
CA GLU A 38 -13.67 5.14 15.95
C GLU A 38 -14.56 5.92 14.97
N VAL A 39 -14.81 7.20 15.25
CA VAL A 39 -15.64 8.10 14.43
C VAL A 39 -15.03 9.50 14.32
N ARG A 40 -15.47 10.25 13.31
CA ARG A 40 -15.08 11.65 13.13
C ARG A 40 -16.04 12.57 13.88
N LEU A 41 -15.51 13.23 14.90
CA LEU A 41 -16.24 14.18 15.73
C LEU A 41 -15.69 15.60 15.55
N LYS A 42 -16.41 16.59 16.06
CA LYS A 42 -15.99 17.98 16.11
C LYS A 42 -16.08 18.51 17.54
N ARG A 43 -15.09 19.31 17.92
CA ARG A 43 -15.07 20.05 19.20
C ARG A 43 -16.07 21.21 19.17
N LYS A 44 -16.24 21.86 20.33
CA LYS A 44 -17.14 23.02 20.51
C LYS A 44 -16.85 24.17 19.54
N ASP A 45 -15.57 24.38 19.23
CA ASP A 45 -15.04 25.37 18.30
C ASP A 45 -15.11 24.95 16.82
N GLY A 46 -15.65 23.76 16.52
CA GLY A 46 -15.71 23.19 15.18
C GLY A 46 -14.48 22.41 14.75
N THR A 47 -13.42 22.35 15.57
CA THR A 47 -12.19 21.62 15.24
C THR A 47 -12.49 20.12 15.08
N PRO A 48 -12.17 19.49 13.93
CA PRO A 48 -12.39 18.07 13.73
C PRO A 48 -11.40 17.25 14.56
N ILE A 49 -11.91 16.20 15.20
CA ILE A 49 -11.16 15.23 15.99
C ILE A 49 -11.54 13.80 15.61
N TRP A 50 -10.67 12.85 15.93
CA TRP A 50 -11.05 11.44 15.99
C TRP A 50 -11.50 11.11 17.41
N GLY A 51 -12.70 10.56 17.55
CA GLY A 51 -13.23 10.06 18.81
C GLY A 51 -13.30 8.53 18.80
N SER A 52 -12.90 7.91 19.91
CA SER A 52 -13.20 6.50 20.19
C SER A 52 -14.36 6.44 21.17
N ILE A 53 -15.47 5.83 20.76
CA ILE A 53 -16.71 5.75 21.52
C ILE A 53 -16.85 4.36 22.13
N THR A 54 -17.04 4.34 23.46
CA THR A 54 -17.49 3.18 24.21
C THR A 54 -18.77 3.56 24.93
N ALA A 55 -19.86 2.84 24.65
CA ALA A 55 -21.17 3.17 25.18
C ALA A 55 -22.04 1.92 25.35
N ARG A 56 -23.04 2.00 26.22
CA ARG A 56 -24.04 0.97 26.47
C ARG A 56 -25.45 1.57 26.46
N ALA A 57 -26.42 0.78 26.03
CA ALA A 57 -27.83 1.11 26.14
C ALA A 57 -28.34 0.80 27.56
N ILE A 58 -28.91 1.79 28.23
CA ILE A 58 -29.64 1.59 29.49
C ILE A 58 -31.12 1.45 29.15
N ARG A 59 -31.70 0.32 29.54
CA ARG A 59 -33.11 -0.01 29.32
C ARG A 59 -33.85 0.02 30.65
N ASP A 60 -35.12 0.40 30.62
CA ASP A 60 -36.01 0.34 31.77
C ASP A 60 -36.41 -1.12 32.10
N ARG A 61 -37.22 -1.28 33.15
CA ARG A 61 -37.68 -2.60 33.62
C ARG A 61 -38.60 -3.31 32.61
N GLU A 62 -39.14 -2.58 31.63
CA GLU A 62 -39.98 -3.11 30.56
C GLU A 62 -39.16 -3.38 29.27
N GLY A 63 -37.84 -3.19 29.33
CA GLY A 63 -36.92 -3.40 28.21
C GLY A 63 -36.88 -2.25 27.20
N LYS A 64 -37.54 -1.12 27.49
CA LYS A 64 -37.57 0.06 26.63
C LYS A 64 -36.35 0.93 26.89
N GLU A 65 -35.75 1.45 25.83
CA GLU A 65 -34.52 2.23 25.89
C GLU A 65 -34.74 3.58 26.58
N MET A 66 -33.97 3.85 27.63
CA MET A 66 -34.09 5.07 28.42
C MET A 66 -33.04 6.10 28.00
N TYR A 67 -31.77 5.72 27.96
CA TYR A 67 -30.66 6.56 27.49
C TYR A 67 -29.41 5.73 27.18
N PHE A 68 -28.44 6.35 26.50
CA PHE A 68 -27.11 5.76 26.31
C PHE A 68 -26.13 6.35 27.33
N ASP A 69 -25.37 5.47 27.97
CA ASP A 69 -24.30 5.84 28.90
C ASP A 69 -22.96 5.46 28.26
N GLY A 70 -22.03 6.39 28.18
CA GLY A 70 -20.78 6.15 27.47
C GLY A 70 -19.78 7.29 27.56
N ASN A 71 -18.55 6.98 27.15
CA ASN A 71 -17.45 7.93 27.10
C ASN A 71 -16.92 8.07 25.66
N VAL A 72 -16.38 9.25 25.38
CA VAL A 72 -15.67 9.55 24.15
C VAL A 72 -14.22 9.90 24.51
N THR A 73 -13.28 9.18 23.93
CA THR A 73 -11.84 9.48 24.07
C THR A 73 -11.34 10.14 22.79
N ASP A 74 -10.75 11.33 22.91
CA ASP A 74 -10.05 11.98 21.78
C ASP A 74 -8.77 11.19 21.46
N ILE A 75 -8.78 10.55 20.30
CA ILE A 75 -7.66 9.75 19.76
C ILE A 75 -6.95 10.46 18.61
N THR A 76 -7.16 11.77 18.45
CA THR A 76 -6.58 12.53 17.33
C THR A 76 -5.05 12.48 17.31
N ASN A 77 -4.41 12.63 18.47
CA ASN A 77 -2.95 12.52 18.57
C ASN A 77 -2.46 11.11 18.24
N ARG A 78 -3.17 10.07 18.67
CA ARG A 78 -2.85 8.68 18.29
C ARG A 78 -2.92 8.50 16.78
N LYS A 79 -3.98 8.98 16.13
CA LYS A 79 -4.13 8.92 14.67
C LYS A 79 -3.07 9.73 13.93
N ARG A 80 -2.66 10.88 14.47
CA ARG A 80 -1.54 11.67 13.92
C ARG A 80 -0.22 10.92 14.04
N MET A 81 0.09 10.37 15.21
CA MET A 81 1.31 9.58 15.43
C MET A 81 1.31 8.31 14.55
N GLU A 82 0.19 7.61 14.44
CA GLU A 82 0.02 6.49 13.49
C GLU A 82 0.32 6.96 12.06
N ALA A 83 -0.27 8.08 11.62
CA ALA A 83 -0.01 8.63 10.29
C ALA A 83 1.45 9.09 10.10
N GLU A 84 2.10 9.64 11.12
CA GLU A 84 3.51 10.03 11.11
C GLU A 84 4.42 8.80 11.03
N ILE A 85 4.15 7.75 11.81
CA ILE A 85 4.87 6.46 11.76
C ILE A 85 4.69 5.83 10.38
N LEU A 86 3.47 5.81 9.85
CA LEU A 86 3.20 5.32 8.50
C LEU A 86 3.92 6.17 7.45
N ALA A 87 3.95 7.49 7.64
CA ALA A 87 4.69 8.40 6.77
C ALA A 87 6.20 8.23 6.89
N LEU A 88 6.71 7.64 7.98
CA LEU A 88 8.11 7.24 8.20
C LEU A 88 8.40 5.80 7.75
N SER A 89 7.37 5.01 7.44
CA SER A 89 7.54 3.63 6.96
C SER A 89 8.39 3.60 5.69
N ILE A 90 9.26 2.60 5.60
CA ILE A 90 10.05 2.31 4.39
C ILE A 90 9.43 1.20 3.54
N THR A 91 8.30 0.62 3.97
CA THR A 91 7.61 -0.47 3.28
C THR A 91 6.25 -0.05 2.74
N ASP A 92 5.83 -0.68 1.65
CA ASP A 92 4.48 -0.63 1.09
C ASP A 92 3.57 -1.56 1.87
N GLN A 93 2.44 -1.05 2.37
CA GLN A 93 1.56 -1.81 3.27
C GLN A 93 0.82 -2.94 2.55
N LEU A 94 0.53 -2.78 1.25
CA LEU A 94 -0.24 -3.76 0.49
C LEU A 94 0.63 -4.98 0.18
N THR A 95 1.84 -4.75 -0.32
CA THR A 95 2.72 -5.81 -0.86
C THR A 95 3.79 -6.28 0.11
N GLY A 96 4.06 -5.50 1.16
CA GLY A 96 5.16 -5.73 2.10
C GLY A 96 6.55 -5.53 1.48
N LEU A 97 6.64 -5.02 0.25
CA LEU A 97 7.90 -4.61 -0.37
C LEU A 97 8.40 -3.30 0.23
N TYR A 98 9.61 -2.87 -0.13
CA TYR A 98 9.99 -1.47 0.13
C TYR A 98 9.05 -0.53 -0.65
N ASN A 99 8.74 0.63 -0.07
CA ASN A 99 8.13 1.72 -0.81
C ASN A 99 9.20 2.53 -1.55
N ARG A 100 8.79 3.54 -2.33
CA ARG A 100 9.72 4.41 -3.06
C ARG A 100 10.85 4.99 -2.18
N ARG A 101 10.55 5.40 -0.94
CA ARG A 101 11.56 5.94 -0.03
C ARG A 101 12.54 4.86 0.43
N GLY A 102 12.02 3.70 0.85
CA GLY A 102 12.85 2.56 1.24
C GLY A 102 13.78 2.12 0.12
N PHE A 103 13.25 2.07 -1.11
CA PHE A 103 14.03 1.76 -2.30
C PHE A 103 15.20 2.71 -2.48
N LEU A 104 14.94 4.02 -2.56
CA LEU A 104 15.98 5.04 -2.79
C LEU A 104 17.04 4.99 -1.70
N PHE A 105 16.62 4.90 -0.43
CA PHE A 105 17.54 4.81 0.70
C PHE A 105 18.50 3.62 0.57
N HIS A 106 17.98 2.42 0.34
CA HIS A 106 18.81 1.21 0.24
C HIS A 106 19.62 1.18 -1.07
N ALA A 107 19.05 1.62 -2.18
CA ALA A 107 19.71 1.66 -3.48
C ALA A 107 20.93 2.59 -3.45
N GLU A 108 20.80 3.80 -2.88
CA GLU A 108 21.91 4.73 -2.73
C GLU A 108 23.09 4.16 -1.93
N GLN A 109 22.81 3.37 -0.89
CA GLN A 109 23.88 2.67 -0.15
C GLN A 109 24.58 1.64 -1.04
N GLN A 110 23.82 0.88 -1.85
CA GLN A 110 24.38 -0.11 -2.75
C GLN A 110 25.20 0.49 -3.88
N LEU A 111 24.78 1.64 -4.44
CA LEU A 111 25.57 2.37 -5.44
C LEU A 111 26.94 2.76 -4.86
N LYS A 112 26.98 3.32 -3.64
CA LYS A 112 28.24 3.67 -2.95
C LYS A 112 29.13 2.45 -2.70
N LEU A 113 28.55 1.30 -2.35
CA LEU A 113 29.30 0.05 -2.17
C LEU A 113 29.83 -0.50 -3.50
N SER A 114 29.03 -0.43 -4.55
CA SER A 114 29.40 -0.81 -5.91
C SER A 114 30.58 0.01 -6.45
N GLU A 115 30.59 1.33 -6.22
CA GLU A 115 31.71 2.21 -6.60
C GLU A 115 33.03 1.84 -5.93
N ARG A 116 32.96 1.48 -4.64
CA ARG A 116 34.11 1.07 -3.82
C ARG A 116 34.63 -0.30 -4.23
N ASN A 117 33.72 -1.25 -4.45
CA ASN A 117 34.07 -2.65 -4.69
C ASN A 117 34.22 -2.99 -6.19
N LYS A 118 33.97 -2.01 -7.08
CA LYS A 118 33.98 -2.17 -8.54
C LYS A 118 33.06 -3.29 -9.03
N ARG A 119 31.91 -3.47 -8.36
CA ARG A 119 30.88 -4.45 -8.71
C ARG A 119 29.80 -3.80 -9.54
N LYS A 120 29.32 -4.45 -10.60
CA LYS A 120 28.19 -3.94 -11.37
C LYS A 120 26.87 -4.20 -10.65
N LEU A 121 25.86 -3.37 -10.93
CA LEU A 121 24.49 -3.57 -10.46
C LEU A 121 23.55 -3.53 -11.66
N LEU A 122 22.37 -4.13 -11.51
CA LEU A 122 21.33 -4.10 -12.53
C LEU A 122 20.04 -3.57 -11.91
N LEU A 123 19.54 -2.46 -12.46
CA LEU A 123 18.23 -1.95 -12.10
C LEU A 123 17.19 -2.54 -13.06
N PHE A 124 16.11 -3.07 -12.53
CA PHE A 124 14.90 -3.38 -13.28
C PHE A 124 13.78 -2.41 -12.89
N PHE A 125 13.01 -2.00 -13.89
CA PHE A 125 11.76 -1.28 -13.72
C PHE A 125 10.65 -2.14 -14.32
N ALA A 126 9.59 -2.37 -13.56
CA ALA A 126 8.52 -3.28 -13.92
C ALA A 126 7.15 -2.64 -13.70
N ASP A 127 6.20 -2.95 -14.57
CA ASP A 127 4.84 -2.44 -14.53
C ASP A 127 3.84 -3.59 -14.67
N LEU A 128 2.86 -3.66 -13.76
CA LEU A 128 1.76 -4.62 -13.84
C LEU A 128 0.77 -4.20 -14.91
N ASP A 129 0.74 -4.94 -16.02
CA ASP A 129 -0.13 -4.62 -17.13
C ASP A 129 -1.61 -4.80 -16.76
N LEU A 130 -2.47 -3.93 -17.32
CA LEU A 130 -3.93 -4.01 -17.24
C LEU A 130 -4.52 -3.90 -15.83
N LEU A 131 -3.77 -3.39 -14.84
CA LEU A 131 -4.30 -3.19 -13.48
C LEU A 131 -5.59 -2.35 -13.47
N LYS A 132 -5.65 -1.29 -14.29
CA LYS A 132 -6.87 -0.48 -14.44
C LYS A 132 -8.06 -1.32 -14.91
N TRP A 133 -7.87 -2.17 -15.91
CA TRP A 133 -8.95 -3.04 -16.40
C TRP A 133 -9.41 -4.04 -15.33
N ILE A 134 -8.48 -4.60 -14.55
CA ILE A 134 -8.80 -5.48 -13.41
C ILE A 134 -9.64 -4.73 -12.37
N ASN A 135 -9.24 -3.50 -12.00
CA ASN A 135 -9.97 -2.67 -11.06
C ASN A 135 -11.39 -2.34 -11.56
N ASP A 136 -11.50 -1.90 -12.81
CA ASP A 136 -12.75 -1.44 -13.39
C ASP A 136 -13.72 -2.62 -13.63
N SER A 137 -13.20 -3.80 -13.99
CA SER A 137 -14.02 -4.97 -14.36
C SER A 137 -14.30 -5.93 -13.21
N LEU A 138 -13.37 -6.06 -12.25
CA LEU A 138 -13.41 -7.06 -11.17
C LEU A 138 -13.39 -6.43 -9.77
N GLY A 139 -13.22 -5.10 -9.68
CA GLY A 139 -13.21 -4.33 -8.44
C GLY A 139 -11.81 -4.19 -7.83
N HIS A 140 -11.63 -3.13 -7.03
CA HIS A 140 -10.34 -2.79 -6.41
C HIS A 140 -9.73 -3.90 -5.56
N LYS A 141 -10.55 -4.76 -4.91
CA LYS A 141 -10.03 -5.89 -4.14
C LYS A 141 -9.28 -6.92 -5.00
N GLU A 142 -9.70 -7.11 -6.25
CA GLU A 142 -8.98 -8.00 -7.19
C GLU A 142 -7.74 -7.32 -7.76
N GLY A 143 -7.75 -6.00 -7.95
CA GLY A 143 -6.53 -5.25 -8.29
C GLY A 143 -5.48 -5.28 -7.18
N ASP A 144 -5.92 -5.12 -5.93
CA ASP A 144 -5.06 -5.27 -4.75
C ASP A 144 -4.45 -6.68 -4.69
N LYS A 145 -5.25 -7.71 -4.98
CA LYS A 145 -4.76 -9.08 -5.10
C LYS A 145 -3.74 -9.22 -6.23
N ALA A 146 -3.99 -8.66 -7.41
CA ALA A 146 -3.04 -8.69 -8.52
C ALA A 146 -1.69 -8.06 -8.15
N LEU A 147 -1.71 -6.94 -7.42
CA LEU A 147 -0.50 -6.28 -6.92
C LEU A 147 0.28 -7.14 -5.92
N ILE A 148 -0.43 -7.80 -4.98
CA ILE A 148 0.18 -8.73 -4.01
C ILE A 148 0.82 -9.92 -4.72
N GLU A 149 0.13 -10.51 -5.69
CA GLU A 149 0.62 -11.66 -6.47
C GLU A 149 1.85 -11.29 -7.31
N SER A 150 1.82 -10.12 -7.98
CA SER A 150 2.99 -9.58 -8.69
C SER A 150 4.19 -9.39 -7.76
N ALA A 151 3.96 -8.83 -6.56
CA ALA A 151 5.02 -8.66 -5.57
C ALA A 151 5.61 -10.00 -5.11
N ASN A 152 4.79 -11.03 -4.93
CA ASN A 152 5.26 -12.36 -4.54
C ASN A 152 6.08 -13.02 -5.66
N ILE A 153 5.63 -12.91 -6.91
CA ILE A 153 6.37 -13.40 -8.08
C ILE A 153 7.74 -12.69 -8.18
N LEU A 154 7.80 -11.38 -7.94
CA LEU A 154 9.06 -10.63 -7.92
C LEU A 154 9.99 -11.12 -6.79
N LYS A 155 9.46 -11.32 -5.58
CA LYS A 155 10.25 -11.88 -4.45
C LYS A 155 10.81 -13.28 -4.73
N GLU A 156 10.11 -14.09 -5.51
CA GLU A 156 10.54 -15.43 -5.89
C GLU A 156 11.49 -15.42 -7.10
N THR A 157 11.39 -14.40 -7.95
CA THR A 157 12.30 -14.18 -9.09
C THR A 157 13.69 -13.75 -8.61
N PHE A 158 13.73 -12.77 -7.72
CA PHE A 158 14.95 -12.11 -7.25
C PHE A 158 15.44 -12.70 -5.92
N ARG A 159 16.69 -12.45 -5.57
CA ARG A 159 17.29 -12.98 -4.35
C ARG A 159 16.88 -12.13 -3.15
N THR A 160 16.97 -12.69 -1.95
CA THR A 160 16.76 -11.95 -0.69
C THR A 160 17.74 -10.79 -0.49
N SER A 161 18.91 -10.85 -1.13
CA SER A 161 19.91 -9.77 -1.14
C SER A 161 19.51 -8.61 -2.05
N ASP A 162 18.66 -8.85 -3.04
CA ASP A 162 18.23 -7.82 -3.99
C ASP A 162 17.20 -6.90 -3.34
N ILE A 163 17.19 -5.63 -3.74
CA ILE A 163 16.26 -4.64 -3.19
C ILE A 163 15.04 -4.59 -4.10
N ILE A 164 13.88 -4.99 -3.59
CA ILE A 164 12.62 -5.03 -4.34
C ILE A 164 11.64 -4.03 -3.71
N ALA A 165 11.04 -3.18 -4.56
CA ALA A 165 10.13 -2.14 -4.12
C ALA A 165 8.93 -1.98 -5.03
N ARG A 166 7.82 -1.50 -4.45
CA ARG A 166 6.70 -0.90 -5.18
C ARG A 166 6.83 0.62 -5.08
N LEU A 167 6.97 1.29 -6.21
CA LEU A 167 7.18 2.74 -6.23
C LEU A 167 5.86 3.51 -6.12
N GLY A 168 4.78 2.94 -6.64
CA GLY A 168 3.42 3.47 -6.59
C GLY A 168 2.56 2.81 -7.67
N GLY A 169 1.23 2.82 -7.52
CA GLY A 169 0.34 2.25 -8.54
C GLY A 169 0.68 0.80 -8.89
N ASP A 170 0.91 0.54 -10.17
CA ASP A 170 1.35 -0.71 -10.81
C ASP A 170 2.88 -0.83 -10.97
N GLU A 171 3.65 0.16 -10.51
CA GLU A 171 5.10 0.26 -10.76
C GLU A 171 5.95 -0.37 -9.64
N PHE A 172 6.94 -1.15 -10.06
CA PHE A 172 7.91 -1.84 -9.23
C PHE A 172 9.33 -1.53 -9.69
N ALA A 173 10.26 -1.49 -8.74
CA ALA A 173 11.69 -1.38 -9.03
C ALA A 173 12.48 -2.43 -8.28
N ILE A 174 13.51 -2.96 -8.94
CA ILE A 174 14.40 -3.97 -8.39
C ILE A 174 15.83 -3.55 -8.63
N LEU A 175 16.66 -3.56 -7.59
CA LEU A 175 18.11 -3.44 -7.72
C LEU A 175 18.75 -4.80 -7.42
N ALA A 176 19.18 -5.48 -8.48
CA ALA A 176 19.93 -6.72 -8.38
C ALA A 176 21.40 -6.43 -8.12
N ILE A 177 21.94 -7.09 -7.11
CA ILE A 177 23.30 -6.87 -6.58
C ILE A 177 24.20 -8.03 -7.00
N ASP A 178 25.50 -7.76 -7.14
CA ASP A 178 26.52 -8.76 -7.47
C ASP A 178 26.20 -9.58 -8.74
N ILE A 179 25.97 -8.85 -9.84
CA ILE A 179 25.60 -9.43 -11.14
C ILE A 179 26.80 -9.84 -12.01
N ASP A 180 28.02 -9.86 -11.47
CA ASP A 180 29.21 -10.14 -12.27
C ASP A 180 29.16 -11.56 -12.87
N GLY A 181 29.21 -11.64 -14.20
CA GLY A 181 29.09 -12.90 -14.95
C GLY A 181 27.66 -13.43 -15.07
N VAL A 182 26.65 -12.68 -14.60
CA VAL A 182 25.23 -13.05 -14.73
C VAL A 182 24.63 -12.40 -15.97
N ASN A 183 23.98 -13.19 -16.82
CA ASN A 183 23.18 -12.68 -17.94
C ASN A 183 21.82 -12.15 -17.42
N PRO A 184 21.45 -10.87 -17.66
CA PRO A 184 20.14 -10.30 -17.31
C PRO A 184 18.94 -11.14 -17.77
N GLU A 185 19.07 -11.81 -18.90
CA GLU A 185 17.99 -12.61 -19.50
C GLU A 185 17.55 -13.76 -18.58
N ILE A 186 18.41 -14.18 -17.64
CA ILE A 186 18.04 -15.20 -16.65
C ILE A 186 16.92 -14.68 -15.73
N PHE A 187 16.93 -13.39 -15.37
CA PHE A 187 15.91 -12.81 -14.52
C PHE A 187 14.58 -12.67 -15.26
N THR A 188 14.62 -12.20 -16.51
CA THR A 188 13.41 -12.05 -17.32
C THR A 188 12.80 -13.41 -17.68
N ALA A 189 13.62 -14.42 -18.00
CA ALA A 189 13.16 -15.78 -18.24
C ALA A 189 12.55 -16.43 -16.99
N ARG A 190 13.16 -16.21 -15.82
CA ARG A 190 12.61 -16.71 -14.55
C ARG A 190 11.29 -16.02 -14.21
N LEU A 191 11.22 -14.70 -14.35
CA LEU A 191 10.00 -13.93 -14.13
C LEU A 191 8.87 -14.45 -15.02
N GLN A 192 9.13 -14.58 -16.33
CA GLN A 192 8.14 -15.08 -17.28
C GLN A 192 7.66 -16.49 -16.91
N LYS A 193 8.58 -17.39 -16.55
CA LYS A 193 8.23 -18.75 -16.11
C LYS A 193 7.30 -18.74 -14.90
N LEU A 194 7.56 -17.90 -13.89
CA LEU A 194 6.72 -17.82 -12.70
C LEU A 194 5.34 -17.21 -13.01
N ILE A 195 5.28 -16.20 -13.88
CA ILE A 195 4.02 -15.65 -14.39
C ILE A 195 3.21 -16.73 -15.12
N ASP A 196 3.85 -17.52 -15.98
CA ASP A 196 3.18 -18.60 -16.72
C ASP A 196 2.65 -19.68 -15.78
N ILE A 197 3.43 -20.09 -14.77
CA ILE A 197 2.98 -21.01 -13.72
C ILE A 197 1.76 -20.45 -13.01
N TRP A 198 1.79 -19.17 -12.62
CA TRP A 198 0.67 -18.51 -11.94
C TRP A 198 -0.59 -18.47 -12.83
N ASN A 199 -0.43 -18.16 -14.11
CA ASN A 199 -1.51 -18.04 -15.11
C ASN A 199 -2.15 -19.39 -15.46
N ASN A 200 -1.39 -20.49 -15.35
CA ASN A 200 -1.87 -21.84 -15.64
C ASN A 200 -2.58 -22.53 -14.45
N GLN A 201 -2.70 -21.85 -13.30
CA GLN A 201 -3.52 -22.36 -12.20
C GLN A 201 -5.01 -22.31 -12.55
N GLU A 202 -5.81 -23.21 -11.99
CA GLU A 202 -7.25 -23.23 -12.22
C GLU A 202 -7.96 -22.00 -11.61
N ASN A 203 -9.12 -21.63 -12.17
CA ASN A 203 -9.99 -20.55 -11.67
C ASN A 203 -9.38 -19.14 -11.64
N ARG A 204 -8.48 -18.82 -12.58
CA ARG A 204 -8.00 -17.45 -12.77
C ARG A 204 -9.03 -16.59 -13.50
N LYS A 205 -9.35 -15.43 -12.92
CA LYS A 205 -10.27 -14.43 -13.51
C LYS A 205 -9.61 -13.58 -14.60
N TYR A 206 -8.28 -13.54 -14.63
CA TYR A 206 -7.48 -12.75 -15.56
C TYR A 206 -6.09 -13.39 -15.70
N LYS A 207 -5.36 -12.99 -16.75
CA LYS A 207 -3.94 -13.32 -16.88
C LYS A 207 -3.10 -12.18 -16.32
N LEU A 208 -2.15 -12.52 -15.46
CA LEU A 208 -1.15 -11.59 -14.96
C LEU A 208 -0.08 -11.41 -16.03
N SER A 209 0.31 -10.16 -16.26
CA SER A 209 1.39 -9.79 -17.19
C SER A 209 2.17 -8.64 -16.57
N ILE A 210 3.49 -8.74 -16.65
CA ILE A 210 4.41 -7.71 -16.15
C ILE A 210 5.31 -7.31 -17.31
N SER A 211 5.32 -6.03 -17.64
CA SER A 211 6.30 -5.43 -18.55
C SER A 211 7.54 -5.06 -17.74
N ILE A 212 8.75 -5.35 -18.25
CA ILE A 212 10.00 -5.11 -17.51
C ILE A 212 11.08 -4.54 -18.43
N GLY A 213 11.79 -3.53 -17.96
CA GLY A 213 12.99 -2.99 -18.59
C GLY A 213 14.16 -3.01 -17.62
N CYS A 214 15.39 -3.02 -18.12
CA CYS A 214 16.58 -3.08 -17.27
C CYS A 214 17.67 -2.10 -17.70
N ALA A 215 18.37 -1.51 -16.72
CA ALA A 215 19.49 -0.60 -16.93
C ALA A 215 20.68 -1.01 -16.07
N TYR A 216 21.86 -1.09 -16.69
CA TYR A 216 23.10 -1.38 -15.99
C TYR A 216 23.65 -0.15 -15.28
N TYR A 217 24.11 -0.37 -14.05
CA TYR A 217 25.00 0.54 -13.36
C TYR A 217 26.44 0.07 -13.52
N ASP A 218 27.29 0.94 -14.05
CA ASP A 218 28.72 0.71 -14.21
C ASP A 218 29.48 1.58 -13.20
N PRO A 219 30.20 1.00 -12.21
CA PRO A 219 30.98 1.77 -11.25
C PRO A 219 32.18 2.51 -11.88
N GLY A 220 32.52 2.22 -13.15
CA GLY A 220 33.48 3.00 -13.95
C GLY A 220 32.87 4.27 -14.56
N LYS A 221 31.54 4.35 -14.65
CA LYS A 221 30.78 5.52 -15.13
C LYS A 221 29.54 5.73 -14.23
N PRO A 222 29.74 6.24 -13.01
CA PRO A 222 28.66 6.40 -12.04
C PRO A 222 27.51 7.24 -12.60
N SER A 223 26.28 6.86 -12.25
CA SER A 223 25.04 7.57 -12.57
C SER A 223 24.12 7.58 -11.35
N SER A 224 23.16 8.50 -11.29
CA SER A 224 22.22 8.54 -10.18
C SER A 224 21.22 7.38 -10.24
N ILE A 225 20.57 7.08 -9.12
CA ILE A 225 19.49 6.08 -9.08
C ILE A 225 18.31 6.50 -9.96
N ASP A 226 17.99 7.80 -9.99
CA ASP A 226 16.92 8.34 -10.83
C ASP A 226 17.24 8.17 -12.33
N ASP A 227 18.51 8.36 -12.74
CA ASP A 227 18.94 8.11 -14.12
C ASP A 227 18.84 6.64 -14.52
N LEU A 228 19.13 5.72 -13.59
CA LEU A 228 18.95 4.29 -13.82
C LEU A 228 17.45 3.97 -14.00
N ILE A 229 16.60 4.52 -13.13
CA ILE A 229 15.14 4.33 -13.17
C ILE A 229 14.61 4.82 -14.52
N ALA A 230 14.95 6.05 -14.91
CA ALA A 230 14.50 6.64 -16.17
C ALA A 230 14.93 5.81 -17.40
N ARG A 231 16.16 5.26 -17.39
CA ARG A 231 16.62 4.38 -18.48
C ARG A 231 15.89 3.04 -18.52
N ALA A 232 15.67 2.41 -17.37
CA ALA A 232 14.97 1.13 -17.28
C ALA A 232 13.48 1.28 -17.66
N ASP A 233 12.82 2.33 -17.19
CA ASP A 233 11.44 2.67 -17.54
C ASP A 233 11.28 2.91 -19.06
N LYS A 234 12.19 3.70 -19.66
CA LYS A 234 12.20 3.91 -21.11
C LYS A 234 12.27 2.58 -21.88
N LEU A 235 13.17 1.68 -21.49
CA LEU A 235 13.34 0.38 -22.14
C LEU A 235 12.10 -0.52 -21.93
N MET A 236 11.49 -0.47 -20.75
CA MET A 236 10.23 -1.17 -20.47
C MET A 236 9.12 -0.67 -21.40
N TYR A 237 8.98 0.66 -21.53
CA TYR A 237 7.97 1.28 -22.36
C TYR A 237 8.14 0.92 -23.85
N GLU A 238 9.37 0.92 -24.37
CA GLU A 238 9.69 0.49 -25.73
C GLU A 238 9.27 -0.98 -25.97
N GLN A 239 9.55 -1.88 -25.02
CA GLN A 239 9.10 -3.27 -25.12
C GLN A 239 7.58 -3.41 -25.09
N LYS A 240 6.91 -2.63 -24.24
CA LYS A 240 5.45 -2.63 -24.10
C LYS A 240 4.76 -2.16 -25.39
N GLN A 241 5.33 -1.18 -26.09
CA GLN A 241 4.86 -0.75 -27.41
C GLN A 241 5.03 -1.85 -28.47
N ASN A 242 6.19 -2.53 -28.48
CA ASN A 242 6.45 -3.62 -29.43
C ASN A 242 5.54 -4.84 -29.22
N ARG A 243 5.10 -5.11 -27.98
CA ARG A 243 4.10 -6.16 -27.70
C ARG A 243 2.70 -5.78 -28.18
N LYS A 244 2.32 -4.50 -28.11
CA LYS A 244 1.01 -4.02 -28.59
C LYS A 244 0.90 -3.96 -30.11
N SER A 245 2.03 -3.89 -30.82
CA SER A 245 2.08 -3.86 -32.29
C SER A 245 2.15 -5.24 -32.95
N LEU A 246 2.30 -6.32 -32.17
CA LEU A 246 2.17 -7.68 -32.66
C LEU A 246 0.67 -8.06 -32.67
N PRO A 247 0.11 -8.52 -33.81
CA PRO A 247 -1.24 -9.06 -33.83
C PRO A 247 -1.29 -10.31 -32.95
N GLY A 248 -2.20 -10.30 -31.97
CA GLY A 248 -2.52 -11.45 -31.12
C GLY A 248 -3.28 -12.54 -31.86
#